data_AF-A0A1M3D8M1-F1
#
_entry.id   AF-A0A1M3D8M1-F1
#
_cell.length_a   1.000
_cell.length_b   1.000
_cell.length_c   1.000
_cell.angle_alpha   90.00
_cell.angle_beta   90.00
_cell.angle_gamma   90.00
#
_symmetry.space_group_name_H-M   'P 1'
#
loop_
_entity.id
_entity.type
_entity.pdbx_description
1 polymer ?
#
loop_
_entity_poly.entity_id
_entity_poly.type
_entity_poly.pdbx_seq_one_letter_code
_entity_poly.pdbx_strand_id
1 'polypeptide(L)'
;MVFTFQPPFWAGLSGYIAEINAAFCCATLGIVPTVRHADYIGSWLEVLREDNRAIVRAASQASKAADWLLAYAPVAAVEPARRAA
;
A
#
# COMPACT_ATOMS: atom_id res chain seq x y z
N MET A 1 5.10 7.12 -16.35
CA MET A 1 3.69 6.84 -15.98
C MET A 1 3.47 7.31 -14.55
N VAL A 2 2.64 8.34 -14.39
CA VAL A 2 2.35 9.00 -13.11
C VAL A 2 1.13 8.28 -12.51
N PHE A 3 1.33 7.50 -11.46
CA PHE A 3 0.23 6.80 -10.76
C PHE A 3 -0.49 7.78 -9.80
N THR A 4 -1.23 8.75 -10.33
CA THR A 4 -2.14 9.57 -9.50
C THR A 4 -3.40 8.77 -9.18
N PHE A 5 -3.31 7.93 -8.16
CA PHE A 5 -4.49 7.36 -7.51
C PHE A 5 -4.98 8.40 -6.49
N GLN A 6 -5.53 9.52 -6.95
CA GLN A 6 -6.45 10.31 -6.12
C GLN A 6 -7.83 9.75 -6.41
N PRO A 7 -8.32 8.76 -5.62
CA PRO A 7 -9.68 8.32 -5.81
C PRO A 7 -10.60 9.48 -5.41
N PRO A 8 -11.67 9.75 -6.18
CA PRO A 8 -12.73 10.62 -5.72
C PRO A 8 -13.26 10.05 -4.39
N PHE A 9 -13.62 10.94 -3.48
CA PHE A 9 -14.01 10.75 -2.07
C PHE A 9 -15.12 9.71 -1.78
N TRP A 10 -15.54 8.93 -2.78
CA TRP A 10 -16.52 7.85 -2.77
C TRP A 10 -15.91 6.44 -2.62
N ALA A 11 -14.59 6.28 -2.69
CA ALA A 11 -13.91 5.00 -2.46
C ALA A 11 -13.61 4.79 -0.96
N GLY A 12 -14.66 4.70 -0.14
CA GLY A 12 -14.53 4.39 1.29
C GLY A 12 -13.64 3.16 1.49
N LEU A 13 -12.53 3.33 2.22
CA LEU A 13 -11.55 2.30 2.62
C LEU A 13 -10.74 1.57 1.52
N SER A 14 -11.21 1.46 0.26
CA SER A 14 -10.52 0.64 -0.75
C SER A 14 -9.23 1.27 -1.30
N GLY A 15 -9.17 2.61 -1.39
CA GLY A 15 -7.96 3.33 -1.82
C GLY A 15 -6.77 3.11 -0.87
N TYR A 16 -7.06 3.07 0.43
CA TYR A 16 -6.09 2.82 1.49
C TYR A 16 -5.48 1.42 1.45
N ILE A 17 -6.29 0.40 1.16
CA ILE A 17 -5.80 -0.97 0.98
C ILE A 17 -4.90 -1.05 -0.26
N ALA A 18 -5.27 -0.37 -1.34
CA ALA A 18 -4.47 -0.32 -2.56
C ALA A 18 -3.11 0.36 -2.35
N GLU A 19 -3.07 1.45 -1.58
CA GLU A 19 -1.81 2.16 -1.25
C GLU A 19 -0.87 1.30 -0.40
N ILE A 20 -1.39 0.64 0.63
CA ILE A 20 -0.60 -0.26 1.48
C ILE A 20 -0.10 -1.46 0.68
N ASN A 21 -0.94 -2.03 -0.20
CA ASN A 21 -0.55 -3.12 -1.09
C ASN A 21 0.58 -2.68 -2.03
N ALA A 22 0.45 -1.52 -2.68
CA ALA A 22 1.49 -0.98 -3.53
C ALA A 22 2.81 -0.79 -2.77
N ALA A 23 2.77 -0.32 -1.51
CA ALA A 23 3.95 -0.20 -0.67
C ALA A 23 4.61 -1.56 -0.37
N PHE A 24 3.82 -2.59 -0.06
CA PHE A 24 4.33 -3.96 0.14
C PHE A 24 4.98 -4.53 -1.12
N CYS A 25 4.33 -4.39 -2.29
CA CYS A 25 4.91 -4.82 -3.56
C CYS A 25 6.20 -4.05 -3.87
N CYS A 26 6.24 -2.74 -3.64
CA CYS A 26 7.46 -1.95 -3.87
C CYS A 26 8.61 -2.42 -2.98
N ALA A 27 8.33 -2.68 -1.70
CA ALA A 27 9.33 -3.18 -0.75
C ALA A 27 9.88 -4.55 -1.18
N THR A 28 9.02 -5.48 -1.58
CA THR A 28 9.42 -6.83 -2.01
C THR A 28 10.17 -6.84 -3.34
N LEU A 29 9.83 -5.94 -4.25
CA LEU A 29 10.46 -5.86 -5.58
C LEU A 29 11.68 -4.92 -5.61
N GLY A 30 12.06 -4.32 -4.49
CA GLY A 30 13.15 -3.35 -4.43
C GLY A 30 12.88 -2.05 -5.22
N ILE A 31 11.61 -1.71 -5.44
CA ILE A 31 11.20 -0.50 -6.16
C ILE A 31 11.19 0.67 -5.18
N VAL A 32 11.97 1.71 -5.46
CA VAL A 32 11.93 2.96 -4.69
C VAL A 32 10.69 3.76 -5.08
N PRO A 33 9.71 3.96 -4.18
CA PRO A 33 8.53 4.73 -4.50
C PRO A 33 8.87 6.22 -4.56
N THR A 34 8.33 6.92 -5.55
CA THR A 34 8.33 8.38 -5.56
C THR A 34 7.17 8.90 -4.72
N VAL A 35 7.43 9.82 -3.79
CA VAL A 35 6.37 10.50 -3.02
C VAL A 35 5.42 11.22 -3.98
N ARG A 36 4.11 11.05 -3.80
CA ARG A 36 3.07 11.83 -4.47
C ARG A 36 2.11 12.35 -3.40
N HIS A 37 1.80 13.64 -3.51
CA HIS A 37 0.96 14.49 -2.64
C HIS A 37 0.43 13.88 -1.34
N ALA A 38 0.86 14.42 -0.20
CA ALA A 38 0.50 13.98 1.15
C ALA A 38 -0.95 14.27 1.58
N ASP A 39 -1.81 14.70 0.66
CA ASP A 39 -3.18 15.17 0.95
C ASP A 39 -4.06 14.03 1.51
N TYR A 40 -3.71 12.76 1.24
CA TYR A 40 -4.37 11.57 1.79
C TYR A 40 -4.09 11.34 3.29
N ILE A 41 -3.06 11.98 3.87
CA ILE A 41 -2.75 11.82 5.30
C ILE A 41 -3.88 12.42 6.16
N GLY A 42 -4.47 13.54 5.72
CA GLY A 42 -5.60 14.15 6.41
C GLY A 42 -6.80 13.19 6.54
N SER A 43 -7.16 12.52 5.44
CA SER A 43 -8.28 11.59 5.43
C SER A 43 -7.98 10.29 6.21
N TRP A 44 -6.71 9.85 6.27
CA TRP A 44 -6.30 8.76 7.16
C TRP A 44 -6.44 9.12 8.64
N LEU A 45 -6.11 10.35 9.02
CA LEU A 45 -6.23 10.81 10.40
C LEU A 45 -7.70 10.85 10.86
N GLU A 46 -8.62 11.22 9.98
CA GLU A 46 -10.06 11.17 10.27
C GLU A 46 -10.53 9.73 10.49
N VAL A 47 -10.17 8.81 9.59
CA VAL A 47 -10.53 7.38 9.70
C VAL A 47 -9.95 6.75 10.98
N LEU A 48 -8.71 7.08 11.34
CA LEU A 48 -8.08 6.52 12.54
C LEU A 48 -8.63 7.10 13.85
N ARG A 49 -9.19 8.31 13.81
CA ARG A 49 -9.93 8.89 14.94
C ARG A 49 -11.25 8.17 15.19
N GLU A 50 -11.90 7.70 14.13
CA GLU A 50 -13.15 6.93 14.21
C GLU A 50 -12.92 5.45 14.54
N ASP A 51 -11.91 4.82 13.94
CA ASP A 51 -11.54 3.41 14.16
C ASP A 51 -10.01 3.24 14.22
N ASN A 52 -9.48 3.09 15.42
CA ASN A 52 -8.06 2.86 15.65
C ASN A 52 -7.53 1.52 15.08
N ARG A 53 -8.41 0.59 14.71
CA ARG A 53 -8.06 -0.69 14.07
C ARG A 53 -8.17 -0.64 12.55
N ALA A 54 -8.63 0.46 11.96
CA ALA A 54 -8.79 0.59 10.52
C ALA A 54 -7.48 0.31 9.76
N ILE A 55 -6.35 0.83 10.26
CA ILE A 55 -5.03 0.62 9.65
C ILE A 55 -4.62 -0.86 9.66
N VAL A 56 -4.84 -1.58 10.77
CA VAL A 56 -4.46 -2.98 10.91
C VAL A 56 -5.34 -3.87 10.01
N ARG A 57 -6.63 -3.54 9.91
CA ARG A 57 -7.56 -4.22 9.01
C ARG A 57 -7.20 -3.99 7.55
N ALA A 58 -6.91 -2.75 7.18
CA ALA A 58 -6.48 -2.40 5.83
C ALA A 58 -5.16 -3.10 5.47
N ALA A 59 -4.18 -3.09 6.38
CA ALA A 59 -2.92 -3.80 6.21
C ALA A 59 -3.11 -5.31 6.05
N SER A 60 -3.98 -5.93 6.85
CA SER A 60 -4.28 -7.38 6.74
C SER A 60 -4.85 -7.75 5.38
N GLN A 61 -5.73 -6.93 4.80
CA GLN A 61 -6.27 -7.15 3.46
C GLN A 61 -5.22 -6.87 2.38
N ALA A 62 -4.44 -5.80 2.54
CA ALA A 62 -3.36 -5.45 1.63
C ALA A 62 -2.28 -6.52 1.55
N SER A 63 -1.88 -7.12 2.69
CA SER A 63 -0.90 -8.22 2.71
C SER A 63 -1.38 -9.41 1.88
N LYS A 64 -2.63 -9.84 2.05
CA LYS A 64 -3.20 -10.96 1.25
C LYS A 64 -3.19 -10.66 -0.24
N ALA A 65 -3.51 -9.43 -0.62
CA ALA A 65 -3.51 -9.01 -2.02
C ALA A 65 -2.08 -8.93 -2.58
N ALA A 66 -1.13 -8.41 -1.80
CA ALA A 66 0.28 -8.36 -2.18
C ALA A 66 0.87 -9.77 -2.34
N ASP A 67 0.60 -10.67 -1.39
CA ASP A 67 1.03 -12.07 -1.45
C ASP A 67 0.49 -12.76 -2.71
N TRP A 68 -0.79 -12.53 -3.03
CA TRP A 68 -1.39 -13.06 -4.25
C TRP A 68 -0.72 -12.52 -5.51
N LEU A 69 -0.44 -11.21 -5.59
CA LEU A 69 0.25 -10.60 -6.73
C LEU A 69 1.68 -11.12 -6.88
N LEU A 70 2.42 -11.19 -5.77
CA LEU A 70 3.81 -11.60 -5.72
C LEU A 70 3.99 -13.09 -6.02
N ALA A 71 2.97 -13.93 -5.80
CA ALA A 71 2.98 -15.32 -6.22
C ALA A 71 3.13 -15.51 -7.75
N TYR A 72 2.80 -14.48 -8.54
CA TYR A 72 2.98 -14.48 -9.99
C TYR A 72 4.19 -13.65 -10.45
N ALA A 73 4.96 -13.08 -9.52
CA ALA A 73 6.15 -12.32 -9.87
C ALA A 73 7.25 -13.27 -10.40
N PRO A 74 8.03 -12.85 -11.42
CA PRO A 74 9.16 -13.65 -11.89
C PRO A 74 10.18 -13.82 -10.76
N VAL A 75 10.74 -15.03 -10.62
CA VAL A 75 11.69 -15.38 -9.55
C VAL A 75 12.87 -14.41 -9.45
N ALA A 76 13.29 -13.82 -10.59
CA ALA A 76 14.37 -12.83 -10.65
C ALA A 76 14.00 -11.43 -10.11
N ALA A 77 12.71 -11.13 -9.91
CA ALA A 77 12.23 -9.84 -9.41
C ALA A 77 11.98 -9.83 -7.89
N VAL A 78 11.96 -11.00 -7.26
CA VAL A 78 11.75 -11.15 -5.81
C VAL A 78 13.12 -11.18 -5.14
N GLU A 79 13.70 -10.01 -4.91
CA GLU A 79 14.86 -9.89 -4.03
C GLU A 79 14.37 -9.86 -2.58
N PRO A 80 14.76 -10.82 -1.71
CA PRO A 80 14.43 -10.72 -0.30
C PRO A 80 15.08 -9.45 0.24
N ALA A 81 14.26 -8.49 0.67
CA ALA A 81 14.65 -7.19 1.21
C ALA A 81 15.99 -7.31 1.95
N ARG A 82 17.08 -6.93 1.28
CA ARG A 82 18.44 -7.16 1.75
C ARG A 82 18.64 -6.27 2.97
N ARG A 83 18.43 -6.86 4.15
CA ARG A 83 18.81 -6.42 5.49
C ARG A 83 18.97 -4.89 5.61
N ALA A 84 17.88 -4.21 5.95
CA ALA A 84 18.00 -2.99 6.73
C ALA A 84 18.49 -3.40 8.13
N ALA A 85 19.82 -3.45 8.28
CA ALA A 85 20.56 -3.58 9.53
C ALA A 85 21.47 -2.36 9.65
#